data_AF-A0A840V3U0-F1
#
_entry.id   AF-A0A840V3U0-F1
#
_cell.length_a   1.000
_cell.length_b   1.000
_cell.length_c   1.000
_cell.angle_alpha   90.00
_cell.angle_beta   90.00
_cell.angle_gamma   90.00
#
_symmetry.space_group_name_H-M   'P 1'
#
loop_
_entity.id
_entity.type
_entity.pdbx_description
1 polymer ?
#
loop_
_entity_poly.entity_id
_entity_poly.type
_entity_poly.pdbx_seq_one_letter_code
_entity_poly.pdbx_strand_id
1 'polypeptide(L)'
;MRAQTKAIRGMNGVILCLLGISIGALTVASAWPQRRKLDEKELELAQILEQERKVIAEKEDHQAALDAMRDDQEYLELHAVDRLNLYRPGTTVYRIERQR
;
A
#
# COMPACT_ATOMS: atom_id res chain seq x y z
N MET A 1 37.17 -59.85 0.01
CA MET A 1 36.90 -58.66 0.86
C MET A 1 36.98 -57.31 0.15
N ARG A 2 37.79 -57.10 -0.91
CA ARG A 2 37.92 -55.79 -1.61
C ARG A 2 36.70 -55.34 -2.45
N ALA A 3 35.85 -56.27 -2.89
CA ALA A 3 34.66 -55.96 -3.70
C ALA A 3 33.52 -55.33 -2.88
N GLN A 4 33.32 -55.81 -1.64
CA GLN A 4 32.31 -55.26 -0.73
C GLN A 4 32.64 -53.82 -0.32
N THR A 5 33.92 -53.48 -0.13
CA THR A 5 34.36 -52.12 0.23
C THR A 5 34.09 -51.10 -0.89
N LYS A 6 34.16 -51.52 -2.16
CA LYS A 6 33.84 -50.65 -3.31
C LYS A 6 32.34 -50.39 -3.43
N ALA A 7 31.51 -51.40 -3.22
CA ALA A 7 30.05 -51.27 -3.23
C ALA A 7 29.55 -50.35 -2.10
N ILE A 8 30.08 -50.52 -0.88
CA ILE A 8 29.72 -49.69 0.28
C ILE A 8 30.12 -48.22 0.04
N ARG A 9 31.28 -47.96 -0.58
CA ARG A 9 31.72 -46.59 -0.89
C ARG A 9 30.85 -45.90 -1.94
N GLY A 10 30.40 -46.64 -2.97
CA GLY A 10 29.46 -46.11 -3.97
C GLY A 10 28.09 -45.82 -3.37
N MET A 11 27.59 -46.72 -2.51
CA MET A 11 26.30 -46.56 -1.83
C MET A 11 26.29 -45.36 -0.87
N ASN A 12 27.37 -45.15 -0.11
CA ASN A 12 27.49 -43.97 0.76
C ASN A 12 27.51 -42.65 -0.02
N GLY A 13 28.14 -42.63 -1.21
CA GLY A 13 28.13 -41.44 -2.08
C GLY A 13 26.71 -41.07 -2.54
N VAL A 14 25.93 -42.06 -2.96
CA VAL A 14 24.53 -41.84 -3.38
C VAL A 14 23.68 -41.36 -2.22
N ILE A 15 23.81 -41.96 -1.04
CA ILE A 15 23.08 -41.56 0.17
C ILE A 15 23.42 -40.11 0.58
N LEU A 16 24.70 -39.72 0.53
CA LEU A 16 25.13 -38.35 0.81
C LEU A 16 24.57 -37.35 -0.21
N CYS A 17 24.56 -37.69 -1.50
CA CYS A 17 23.96 -36.84 -2.52
C CYS A 17 22.45 -36.66 -2.30
N LEU A 18 21.72 -37.74 -1.99
CA LEU A 18 20.29 -37.67 -1.71
C LEU A 18 19.99 -36.84 -0.46
N LEU A 19 20.78 -37.01 0.60
CA LEU A 19 20.67 -36.19 1.81
C LEU A 19 20.93 -34.71 1.51
N GLY A 20 21.98 -34.38 0.76
CA GLY A 20 22.29 -33.01 0.36
C GLY A 20 21.15 -32.36 -0.44
N ILE A 21 20.58 -33.08 -1.41
CA ILE A 21 19.43 -32.61 -2.19
C ILE A 21 18.19 -32.42 -1.31
N SER A 22 17.92 -33.34 -0.39
CA SER A 22 16.76 -33.25 0.50
C SER A 22 16.83 -32.04 1.44
N ILE A 23 18.01 -31.76 1.99
CA ILE A 23 18.23 -30.60 2.87
C ILE A 23 18.13 -29.30 2.05
N GLY A 24 18.74 -29.26 0.87
CA GLY A 24 18.63 -28.11 -0.03
C GLY A 24 17.18 -27.82 -0.47
N ALA A 25 16.40 -28.86 -0.75
CA ALA A 25 14.99 -28.71 -1.08
C ALA A 25 14.17 -28.21 0.11
N LEU A 26 14.45 -28.72 1.33
CA LEU A 26 13.74 -28.32 2.54
C LEU A 26 14.00 -26.83 2.89
N THR A 27 15.24 -26.36 2.76
CA THR A 27 15.57 -24.95 3.03
C THR A 27 14.87 -24.02 2.05
N VAL A 28 14.88 -24.33 0.75
CA VAL A 28 14.17 -23.55 -0.28
C VAL A 28 12.65 -23.58 -0.04
N ALA A 29 12.09 -24.75 0.26
CA ALA A 29 10.67 -24.90 0.56
C ALA A 29 10.25 -24.12 1.80
N SER A 30 11.13 -23.97 2.79
CA SER A 30 10.86 -23.18 4.00
C SER A 30 11.05 -21.67 3.79
N ALA A 31 11.94 -21.26 2.88
CA ALA A 31 12.20 -19.86 2.56
C ALA A 31 11.11 -19.25 1.66
N TRP A 32 10.52 -20.05 0.76
CA TRP A 32 9.45 -19.61 -0.13
C TRP A 32 8.21 -19.01 0.58
N PRO A 33 7.60 -19.68 1.58
CA PRO A 33 6.44 -19.13 2.29
C PRO A 33 6.80 -17.90 3.12
N GLN A 34 8.05 -17.79 3.61
CA GLN A 34 8.49 -16.60 4.33
C GLN A 34 8.56 -15.38 3.41
N ARG A 35 9.10 -15.55 2.20
CA ARG A 35 9.12 -14.48 1.18
C ARG A 35 7.71 -14.06 0.78
N ARG A 36 6.82 -15.01 0.51
CA ARG A 36 5.43 -14.69 0.16
C ARG A 36 4.71 -13.89 1.26
N LYS A 37 4.96 -14.21 2.53
CA LYS A 37 4.40 -13.44 3.66
C LYS A 37 4.99 -12.04 3.76
N LEU A 38 6.27 -11.86 3.44
CA LEU A 38 6.88 -10.53 3.38
C LEU A 38 6.22 -9.71 2.27
N ASP A 39 6.11 -10.26 1.07
CA ASP A 39 5.48 -9.57 -0.08
C ASP A 39 4.02 -9.16 0.24
N GLU A 40 3.27 -10.04 0.90
CA GLU A 40 1.89 -9.76 1.34
C GLU A 40 1.84 -8.60 2.35
N LYS A 41 2.77 -8.57 3.30
CA LYS A 41 2.84 -7.49 4.30
C LYS A 41 3.34 -6.17 3.73
N GLU A 42 4.25 -6.21 2.77
CA GLU A 42 4.68 -5.03 2.03
C GLU A 42 3.54 -4.42 1.20
N LEU A 43 2.72 -5.27 0.55
CA LEU A 43 1.53 -4.83 -0.16
C LEU A 43 0.49 -4.20 0.78
N GLU A 44 0.21 -4.85 1.91
CA GLU A 44 -0.71 -4.35 2.93
C GLU A 44 -0.24 -2.98 3.47
N LEU A 45 1.06 -2.86 3.76
CA LEU A 45 1.66 -1.60 4.20
C LEU A 45 1.52 -0.50 3.14
N ALA A 46 1.78 -0.81 1.87
CA ALA A 46 1.64 0.16 0.79
C ALA A 46 0.20 0.68 0.66
N GLN A 47 -0.79 -0.20 0.81
CA GLN A 47 -2.21 0.18 0.79
C GLN A 47 -2.57 1.08 1.97
N ILE A 48 -2.11 0.74 3.18
CA ILE A 48 -2.36 1.55 4.38
C ILE A 48 -1.73 2.94 4.24
N LEU A 49 -0.48 3.02 3.75
CA LEU A 49 0.19 4.29 3.53
C LEU A 49 -0.51 5.16 2.48
N GLU A 50 -1.10 4.56 1.44
CA GLU A 50 -1.90 5.31 0.47
C GLU A 50 -3.18 5.87 1.11
N GLN A 51 -3.86 5.06 1.94
CA GLN A 51 -5.05 5.50 2.67
C GLN A 51 -4.72 6.60 3.68
N GLU A 52 -3.62 6.46 4.42
CA GLU A 52 -3.16 7.45 5.39
C GLU A 52 -2.89 8.80 4.70
N ARG A 53 -2.24 8.80 3.53
CA ARG A 53 -2.04 10.03 2.74
C ARG A 53 -3.34 10.70 2.34
N LYS A 54 -4.36 9.93 1.96
CA LYS A 54 -5.68 10.48 1.60
C LYS A 54 -6.35 11.13 2.80
N VAL A 55 -6.32 10.47 3.95
CA VAL A 55 -6.90 10.99 5.20
C VAL A 55 -6.17 12.24 5.68
N ILE A 56 -4.83 12.26 5.58
CA ILE A 56 -4.04 13.45 5.92
C ILE A 56 -4.39 14.61 5.00
N ALA A 57 -4.46 14.39 3.69
CA ALA A 57 -4.82 15.43 2.72
C ALA A 57 -6.23 15.99 2.97
N GLU A 58 -7.21 15.12 3.26
CA GLU A 58 -8.58 15.55 3.60
C GLU A 58 -8.61 16.35 4.92
N LYS A 59 -7.83 15.92 5.92
CA LYS A 59 -7.70 16.64 7.18
C LYS A 59 -7.06 18.01 6.99
N GLU A 60 -5.99 18.10 6.20
CA GLU A 60 -5.32 19.36 5.89
C GLU A 60 -6.25 20.32 5.14
N ASP A 61 -7.00 19.82 4.17
CA ASP A 61 -8.01 20.62 3.43
C ASP A 61 -9.10 21.16 4.36
N HIS A 62 -9.63 20.30 5.24
CA HIS A 62 -10.61 20.73 6.25
C HIS A 62 -10.04 21.73 7.25
N GLN A 63 -8.79 21.56 7.69
CA GLN A 63 -8.14 22.52 8.58
C GLN A 63 -7.94 23.86 7.90
N ALA A 64 -7.45 23.88 6.66
CA ALA A 64 -7.32 25.10 5.87
C ALA A 64 -8.66 25.80 5.68
N ALA A 65 -9.73 25.06 5.38
CA ALA A 65 -11.08 25.60 5.26
C ALA A 65 -11.59 26.19 6.58
N LEU A 66 -11.34 25.53 7.72
CA LEU A 66 -11.73 26.04 9.04
C LEU A 66 -10.96 27.30 9.42
N ASP A 67 -9.66 27.35 9.16
CA ASP A 67 -8.85 28.54 9.41
C ASP A 67 -9.31 29.71 8.51
N ALA A 68 -9.62 29.45 7.23
CA ALA A 68 -10.21 30.45 6.34
C ALA A 68 -11.57 30.95 6.82
N MET A 69 -12.44 30.07 7.34
CA MET A 69 -13.72 30.50 7.95
C MET A 69 -13.53 31.37 9.19
N ARG A 70 -12.43 31.22 9.92
CA ARG A 70 -12.16 31.99 11.15
C ARG A 70 -11.56 33.35 10.84
N ASP A 71 -10.60 33.39 9.92
CA ASP A 71 -9.67 34.52 9.80
C ASP A 71 -9.87 35.33 8.49
N ASP A 72 -10.66 34.85 7.52
CA ASP A 72 -10.84 35.50 6.22
C ASP A 72 -12.30 35.90 5.93
N GLN A 73 -12.56 37.22 5.91
CA GLN A 73 -13.87 37.78 5.59
C GLN A 73 -14.25 37.57 4.12
N GLU A 74 -13.29 37.57 3.19
CA GLU A 74 -13.55 37.39 1.76
C GLU A 74 -13.97 35.94 1.47
N TYR A 75 -13.35 34.98 2.16
CA TYR A 75 -13.76 33.58 2.12
C TYR A 75 -15.20 33.39 2.63
N LEU A 76 -15.57 34.03 3.75
CA LEU A 76 -16.92 33.99 4.29
C LEU A 76 -17.96 34.61 3.34
N GLU A 77 -17.64 35.75 2.71
CA GLU A 77 -18.53 36.39 1.73
C GLU A 77 -18.77 35.49 0.52
N LEU A 78 -17.72 34.87 -0.04
CA LEU A 78 -17.83 33.96 -1.16
C LEU A 78 -18.67 32.72 -0.80
N HIS A 79 -18.41 32.12 0.37
CA HIS A 79 -19.09 30.92 0.82
C HIS A 79 -20.57 31.20 1.19
N ALA A 80 -20.87 32.41 1.66
CA ALA A 80 -22.23 32.89 1.90
C ALA A 80 -22.98 33.15 0.59
N VAL A 81 -22.34 33.75 -0.43
CA VAL A 81 -22.91 33.95 -1.77
C VAL A 81 -23.34 32.62 -2.39
N ASP A 82 -22.48 31.59 -2.29
CA ASP A 82 -22.77 30.27 -2.85
C ASP A 82 -23.90 29.55 -2.10
N ARG A 83 -23.86 29.53 -0.75
CA ARG A 83 -24.90 28.88 0.08
C ARG A 83 -26.24 29.60 0.10
N LEU A 84 -26.24 30.94 0.19
CA LEU A 84 -27.45 31.75 0.31
C LEU A 84 -27.99 32.17 -1.06
N ASN A 85 -27.32 31.81 -2.16
CA ASN A 85 -27.68 32.18 -3.51
C ASN A 85 -27.86 33.70 -3.67
N LEU A 86 -27.01 34.47 -2.97
CA LEU A 86 -27.06 35.93 -2.95
C LEU A 86 -26.30 36.47 -4.16
N TYR A 87 -26.98 37.20 -5.03
CA TYR A 87 -26.36 37.83 -6.18
C TYR A 87 -25.91 39.25 -5.85
N ARG A 88 -24.61 39.54 -6.06
CA ARG A 88 -24.11 40.93 -6.05
C ARG A 88 -24.45 41.59 -7.40
N PRO A 89 -25.10 42.77 -7.43
CA PRO A 89 -25.45 43.44 -8.68
C PRO A 89 -24.19 43.68 -9.54
N GLY A 90 -24.23 43.24 -10.81
CA GLY A 90 -23.10 43.40 -11.75
C GLY A 90 -22.09 42.24 -11.80
N THR A 91 -22.30 41.15 -11.05
CA THR A 91 -21.44 39.95 -11.11
C THR A 91 -22.08 38.83 -11.93
N THR A 92 -21.27 38.15 -12.76
CA THR A 92 -21.71 36.98 -13.55
C THR A 92 -21.31 35.71 -12.81
N VAL A 93 -22.30 34.99 -12.26
CA VAL A 93 -22.07 33.72 -11.55
C VAL A 93 -22.19 32.57 -12.55
N TYR A 94 -21.11 31.82 -12.74
CA TYR A 94 -21.10 30.62 -13.56
C TYR A 94 -21.51 29.42 -12.71
N ARG A 95 -22.64 28.79 -13.05
CA ARG A 95 -23.09 27.55 -12.42
C ARG A 95 -22.85 26.39 -13.36
N ILE A 96 -22.24 25.33 -12.82
CA ILE A 96 -22.07 24.07 -13.54
C ILE A 96 -23.37 23.28 -13.35
N GLU A 97 -24.18 23.17 -14.41
CA GLU A 97 -25.34 22.28 -14.40
C GLU A 97 -24.85 20.82 -14.44
N ARG A 98 -25.11 20.06 -13.37
CA ARG A 98 -24.99 18.60 -13.45
C ARG A 98 -26.17 18.07 -14.25
N GLN A 99 -25.92 17.59 -15.46
CA GLN A 99 -26.88 16.74 -16.18
C GLN A 99 -27.23 15.53 -15.30
N ARG A 100 -28.53 15.36 -15.04
CA ARG A 100 -29.10 14.23 -14.31
C ARG A 100 -29.20 13.01 -15.19
#